data_AF-L1KTP3-F1
#
_entry.id   AF-L1KTP3-F1
#
_cell.length_a   1.000
_cell.length_b   1.000
_cell.length_c   1.000
_cell.angle_alpha   90.00
_cell.angle_beta   90.00
_cell.angle_gamma   90.00
#
_symmetry.space_group_name_H-M   'P 1'
#
loop_
_entity.id
_entity.type
_entity.pdbx_description
1 polymer ?
#
loop_
_entity_poly.entity_id
_entity_poly.type
_entity_poly.pdbx_seq_one_letter_code
_entity_poly.pdbx_strand_id
1 'polypeptide(L)'
;MNPIAAPDPVTQLKAARRLIEERYADEQPLIRAALHLIDCATDIVAVLPEPDLDACRDALGSARAAVVSATFAVGRVRDLAAADTKRA
;
A
#
# COMPACT_ATOMS: atom_id res chain seq x y z
N MET A 1 -23.16 24.09 -15.77
CA MET A 1 -22.82 22.97 -14.86
C MET A 1 -21.34 22.68 -15.01
N ASN A 2 -20.56 22.89 -13.96
CA ASN A 2 -19.15 22.50 -13.94
C ASN A 2 -19.09 20.97 -13.82
N PRO A 3 -18.35 20.23 -14.65
CA PRO A 3 -18.12 18.81 -14.39
C PRO A 3 -17.37 18.73 -13.06
N ILE A 4 -17.90 17.98 -12.09
CA ILE A 4 -17.16 17.63 -10.89
C ILE A 4 -15.95 16.84 -11.40
N ALA A 5 -14.79 17.49 -11.48
CA ALA A 5 -13.57 16.83 -11.88
C ALA A 5 -13.37 15.65 -10.93
N ALA A 6 -13.14 14.47 -11.49
CA ALA A 6 -12.82 13.30 -10.68
C ALA A 6 -11.64 13.68 -9.75
N PRO A 7 -11.69 13.32 -8.45
CA PRO A 7 -10.60 13.63 -7.55
C PRO A 7 -9.30 13.05 -8.10
N ASP A 8 -8.22 13.81 -7.98
CA ASP A 8 -6.92 13.38 -8.48
C ASP A 8 -6.49 12.05 -7.84
N PRO A 9 -5.67 11.25 -8.53
CA PRO A 9 -5.32 9.91 -8.04
C PRO A 9 -4.63 9.90 -6.67
N VAL A 10 -3.84 10.94 -6.33
CA VAL A 10 -3.19 11.06 -5.01
C VAL A 10 -4.24 11.24 -3.92
N THR A 11 -5.26 12.07 -4.17
CA THR A 11 -6.40 12.25 -3.26
C THR A 11 -7.16 10.94 -3.04
N GLN A 12 -7.38 10.15 -4.09
CA GLN A 12 -8.06 8.86 -3.99
C GLN A 12 -7.26 7.84 -3.15
N LEU A 13 -5.94 7.76 -3.36
CA LEU A 13 -5.06 6.87 -2.60
C LEU A 13 -5.02 7.24 -1.10
N LYS A 14 -4.92 8.54 -0.79
CA LYS A 14 -4.99 9.03 0.59
C LYS A 14 -6.32 8.71 1.27
N ALA A 15 -7.43 8.79 0.53
CA ALA A 15 -8.75 8.40 1.05
C ALA A 15 -8.82 6.88 1.33
N ALA A 16 -8.31 6.05 0.43
CA ALA A 16 -8.24 4.61 0.63
C ALA A 16 -7.41 4.23 1.87
N ARG A 17 -6.27 4.90 2.07
CA ARG A 17 -5.42 4.70 3.25
C ARG A 17 -6.18 4.94 4.55
N ARG A 18 -6.86 6.09 4.66
CA ARG A 18 -7.67 6.45 5.85
C ARG A 18 -8.77 5.43 6.12
N LEU A 19 -9.48 4.99 5.08
CA LEU A 19 -10.53 3.99 5.22
C LEU A 19 -10.01 2.66 5.77
N ILE A 20 -8.76 2.30 5.46
CA ILE A 20 -8.14 1.09 6.01
C ILE A 20 -7.77 1.29 7.48
N GLU A 21 -7.15 2.42 7.82
CA GLU A 21 -6.80 2.76 9.22
C GLU A 21 -8.04 2.83 10.13
N GLU A 22 -9.17 3.34 9.61
CA GLU A 22 -10.42 3.45 10.35
C GLU A 22 -11.12 2.10 10.56
N ARG A 23 -11.02 1.18 9.59
CA ARG A 23 -11.77 -0.09 9.60
C ARG A 23 -11.01 -1.26 10.18
N TYR A 24 -9.68 -1.20 10.19
CA TYR A 24 -8.86 -2.36 10.52
C TYR A 24 -7.79 -2.00 11.54
N ALA A 25 -7.56 -2.91 12.51
CA ALA A 25 -6.53 -2.72 13.53
C ALA A 25 -5.13 -2.94 12.94
N ASP A 26 -4.26 -1.93 13.02
CA ASP A 26 -2.95 -1.88 12.38
C ASP A 26 -1.90 -2.87 12.94
N GLU A 27 -2.30 -3.85 13.75
CA GLU A 27 -1.42 -4.88 14.28
C GLU A 27 -1.29 -6.10 13.35
N GLN A 28 -2.23 -6.30 12.41
CA GLN A 28 -2.13 -7.44 11.50
C GLN A 28 -1.09 -7.16 10.40
N PRO A 29 -0.16 -8.10 10.14
CA PRO A 29 0.87 -7.93 9.11
C PRO A 29 0.33 -7.57 7.72
N LEU A 30 -0.84 -8.10 7.36
CA LEU A 30 -1.47 -7.85 6.07
C LEU A 30 -2.02 -6.42 5.93
N ILE A 31 -2.52 -5.83 7.04
CA ILE A 31 -3.01 -4.45 7.07
C ILE A 31 -1.82 -3.49 6.90
N ARG A 32 -0.73 -3.72 7.64
CA ARG A 32 0.50 -2.93 7.49
C ARG A 32 1.06 -2.99 6.06
N ALA A 33 1.06 -4.17 5.45
CA ALA A 33 1.49 -4.32 4.06
C ALA A 33 0.58 -3.53 3.10
N ALA A 34 -0.73 -3.57 3.29
CA ALA A 34 -1.68 -2.81 2.48
C ALA A 34 -1.47 -1.29 2.62
N LEU A 35 -1.25 -0.79 3.84
CA LEU A 35 -0.95 0.62 4.08
C LEU A 35 0.37 1.05 3.41
N HIS A 36 1.43 0.25 3.55
CA HIS A 36 2.70 0.52 2.87
C HIS A 36 2.60 0.50 1.35
N LEU A 37 1.78 -0.40 0.77
CA LEU A 37 1.52 -0.42 -0.67
C LEU A 37 0.84 0.86 -1.14
N ILE A 38 -0.12 1.38 -0.37
CA ILE A 38 -0.82 2.63 -0.69
C ILE A 38 0.11 3.83 -0.59
N ASP A 39 0.98 3.87 0.44
CA ASP A 39 2.00 4.92 0.58
C ASP A 39 2.93 4.93 -0.64
N CYS A 40 3.46 3.77 -1.00
CA CYS A 40 4.34 3.65 -2.17
C CYS A 40 3.64 4.07 -3.47
N ALA A 41 2.38 3.66 -3.68
CA ALA A 41 1.60 4.07 -4.84
C ALA A 41 1.35 5.60 -4.86
N THR A 42 1.14 6.20 -3.70
CA THR A 42 0.91 7.65 -3.55
C THR A 42 2.15 8.43 -3.97
N ASP A 43 3.32 8.01 -3.49
CA ASP A 43 4.60 8.66 -3.81
C ASP A 43 4.91 8.60 -5.31
N ILE A 44 4.68 7.44 -5.93
CA ILE A 44 4.87 7.23 -7.38
C ILE A 44 3.95 8.16 -8.19
N VAL A 45 2.67 8.23 -7.81
CA VAL A 45 1.68 8.98 -8.60
C VAL A 45 1.85 10.49 -8.44
N ALA A 46 2.37 10.94 -7.29
CA ALA A 46 2.67 12.35 -7.04
C ALA A 46 3.74 12.93 -7.98
N VAL A 47 4.65 12.10 -8.50
CA VAL A 47 5.77 12.54 -9.38
C VAL A 47 5.48 12.38 -10.87
N LEU A 48 4.34 11.80 -11.26
CA LEU A 48 3.97 11.59 -12.67
C LEU A 48 3.78 12.84 -13.56
N PRO A 49 3.43 14.05 -13.07
CA PRO A 49 3.23 15.20 -13.95
C PRO A 49 4.48 15.61 -14.74
N GLU A 50 5.68 15.34 -14.23
CA GLU A 50 6.97 15.62 -14.87
C GLU A 50 7.96 14.49 -14.56
N PRO A 51 7.94 13.37 -15.30
CA PRO A 51 8.78 12.22 -14.97
C PRO A 51 10.24 12.48 -15.36
N ASP A 52 11.13 12.54 -14.36
CA ASP A 52 12.57 12.42 -14.56
C ASP A 52 13.10 11.03 -14.15
N LEU A 53 14.35 10.74 -14.49
CA LEU A 53 14.96 9.43 -14.23
C LEU A 53 15.16 9.14 -12.74
N ASP A 54 15.35 10.15 -11.91
CA ASP A 54 15.54 9.99 -10.47
C ASP A 54 14.20 9.73 -9.78
N ALA A 55 13.13 10.44 -10.17
CA ALA A 55 11.76 10.14 -9.78
C ALA A 55 11.35 8.70 -10.17
N CYS A 56 11.75 8.23 -11.35
CA CYS A 56 11.52 6.83 -11.76
C CYS A 56 12.29 5.82 -10.88
N ARG A 57 13.50 6.16 -10.44
CA ARG A 57 14.31 5.29 -9.56
C ARG A 57 13.72 5.22 -8.16
N ASP A 58 13.29 6.36 -7.61
CA ASP A 58 12.63 6.44 -6.32
C ASP A 58 11.31 5.66 -6.34
N ALA A 59 10.52 5.84 -7.40
CA ALA A 59 9.31 5.07 -7.65
C ALA A 59 9.56 3.55 -7.65
N LEU A 60 10.61 3.09 -8.34
CA LEU A 60 11.01 1.68 -8.37
C LEU A 60 11.48 1.19 -6.98
N GLY A 61 12.17 2.03 -6.21
CA GLY A 61 12.58 1.75 -4.84
C GLY A 61 11.37 1.50 -3.92
N SER A 62 10.39 2.41 -3.97
CA SER A 62 9.13 2.29 -3.21
C SER A 62 8.36 1.03 -3.61
N ALA A 63 8.22 0.75 -4.90
CA ALA A 63 7.56 -0.47 -5.37
C ALA A 63 8.24 -1.75 -4.84
N ARG A 64 9.57 -1.81 -4.84
CA ARG A 64 10.32 -2.97 -4.28
C ARG A 64 10.09 -3.13 -2.79
N ALA A 65 10.15 -2.04 -2.02
CA ALA A 65 9.89 -2.08 -0.58
C ALA A 65 8.48 -2.60 -0.26
N ALA A 66 7.50 -2.18 -1.05
CA ALA A 66 6.11 -2.63 -0.90
C ALA A 66 5.94 -4.12 -1.21
N VAL A 67 6.55 -4.62 -2.28
CA VAL A 67 6.53 -6.06 -2.64
C VAL A 67 7.18 -6.92 -1.57
N VAL A 68 8.31 -6.49 -1.00
CA VAL A 68 8.97 -7.18 0.11
C VAL A 68 8.06 -7.24 1.33
N SER A 69 7.43 -6.12 1.68
CA SER A 69 6.49 -6.02 2.82
C SER A 69 5.28 -6.94 2.63
N ALA A 70 4.70 -6.95 1.43
CA ALA A 70 3.58 -7.83 1.09
C ALA A 70 3.97 -9.31 1.16
N THR A 71 5.13 -9.68 0.62
CA THR A 71 5.64 -11.05 0.65
C THR A 71 5.84 -11.53 2.08
N PHE A 72 6.43 -10.68 2.93
CA PHE A 72 6.61 -10.98 4.34
C PHE A 72 5.27 -11.17 5.06
N ALA A 73 4.30 -10.27 4.85
CA ALA A 73 2.99 -10.35 5.48
C ALA A 73 2.24 -11.64 5.10
N VAL A 74 2.26 -12.02 3.82
CA VAL A 74 1.67 -13.28 3.33
C VAL A 74 2.34 -14.48 4.00
N GLY A 75 3.67 -14.52 4.07
CA GLY A 75 4.41 -15.57 4.75
C GLY A 75 4.01 -15.68 6.23
N ARG A 76 3.91 -14.54 6.92
CA ARG A 76 3.53 -14.49 8.33
C ARG A 76 2.11 -15.01 8.58
N VAL A 77 1.14 -14.63 7.74
CA VAL A 77 -0.24 -15.12 7.82
C VAL A 77 -0.30 -16.62 7.58
N ARG A 78 0.43 -17.14 6.59
CA ARG A 78 0.52 -18.58 6.33
C ARG A 78 1.08 -19.34 7.53
N ASP A 79 2.16 -18.83 8.13
CA ASP A 79 2.81 -19.48 9.26
C ASP A 79 1.92 -19.49 10.51
N LEU A 80 1.15 -18.42 10.74
CA LEU A 80 0.14 -18.37 11.81
C LEU A 80 -0.97 -19.40 11.57
N ALA A 81 -1.52 -19.48 10.36
CA ALA A 81 -2.55 -20.46 10.02
C ALA A 81 -2.06 -21.92 10.19
N ALA A 82 -0.80 -22.19 9.84
CA ALA A 82 -0.18 -23.50 10.02
C ALA A 82 0.05 -23.85 11.50
N ALA A 83 0.34 -22.85 12.35
CA ALA A 83 0.51 -23.06 13.79
C ALA A 83 -0.82 -23.37 14.50
N ASP A 84 -1.91 -22.71 14.09
CA ASP A 84 -3.25 -22.97 14.63
C ASP A 84 -3.74 -24.38 14.28
N THR A 85 -3.46 -24.84 13.06
CA THR A 85 -3.82 -26.20 12.61
C THR A 85 -3.08 -27.30 13.37
N LYS A 86 -1.87 -27.04 13.90
CA LYS A 86 -1.10 -28.01 14.71
C LYS A 86 -1.55 -28.09 16.18
N ARG A 87 -2.35 -27.13 16.65
CA ARG A 87 -2.87 -27.06 18.02
C ARG A 87 -4.29 -27.60 18.16
N ALA A 88 -5.00 -27.78 17.04
CA ALA A 88 -6.31 -28.43 16.95
C ALA A 88 -6.15 -29.95 16.81
#